data_AF-A0A8J6ZNW2-F1
#
_entry.id   AF-A0A8J6ZNW2-F1
#
_cell.length_a   1.000
_cell.length_b   1.000
_cell.length_c   1.000
_cell.angle_alpha   90.00
_cell.angle_beta   90.00
_cell.angle_gamma   90.00
#
_symmetry.space_group_name_H-M   'P 1'
#
loop_
_entity.id
_entity.type
_entity.pdbx_description
1 polymer ?
#
loop_
_entity_poly.entity_id
_entity_poly.type
_entity_poly.pdbx_seq_one_letter_code
_entity_poly.pdbx_strand_id
1 'polypeptide(L)'
;MTDLFAPLQSLKLGHWFKLICGASFQHLPAVRSLTLAYTLAGADCIDVAADPAVIAAAQAALQVAKDLARDAQERGFGYKGNPPFLMVSLNDGEDPHFRKAEFNSTQCPTDCPRPCERICPAQAIVFNSIKEDFSGVVAEKCYGCGRCIPVCPYDIIYTNSYMSTPGAIAPLVMSTGVDAVEIHTKVGRLAEFERLWQAISPWADQLKVVAISCPDGEGMTDYLKALYDLITPLKSTLIWQTDGRSMSGDIGDGTTIAAVKLGQKVLAAKLPGYVQLAGGTNRYTVPKLKAMGLLKEAEEQGSRGAGEKQESFSSAPLPLCPPSSISGIAYGSYARVLLSPILEQLENKEVSNSTVRATVRLEEEEVLLWQAVELAHSLVSQIKSHQER
;
A
#
# COMPACT_ATOMS: atom_id res chain seq x y z
N MET A 1 -21.26 -17.77 -9.80
CA MET A 1 -20.14 -18.30 -8.98
C MET A 1 -18.82 -17.74 -9.53
N THR A 2 -18.77 -16.41 -9.71
CA THR A 2 -17.80 -15.73 -10.58
C THR A 2 -17.53 -14.37 -9.96
N ASP A 3 -16.59 -14.31 -9.01
CA ASP A 3 -15.77 -13.10 -8.76
C ASP A 3 -14.83 -13.16 -7.54
N LEU A 4 -14.68 -14.29 -6.84
CA LEU A 4 -13.68 -14.46 -5.75
C LEU A 4 -12.22 -14.23 -6.19
N PHE A 5 -11.99 -13.99 -7.49
CA PHE A 5 -10.68 -13.74 -8.10
C PHE A 5 -10.58 -12.37 -8.80
N ALA A 6 -11.51 -11.44 -8.56
CA ALA A 6 -11.48 -10.11 -9.18
C ALA A 6 -10.12 -9.39 -9.02
N PRO A 7 -9.48 -9.37 -7.83
CA PRO A 7 -8.13 -8.83 -7.68
C PRO A 7 -7.09 -9.53 -8.57
N LEU A 8 -7.06 -10.87 -8.61
CA LEU A 8 -6.12 -11.61 -9.48
C LEU A 8 -6.38 -11.37 -10.97
N GLN A 9 -7.63 -11.13 -11.37
CA GLN A 9 -7.96 -10.77 -12.74
C GLN A 9 -7.40 -9.39 -13.09
N SER A 10 -7.48 -8.41 -12.18
CA SER A 10 -6.83 -7.10 -12.37
C SER A 10 -5.33 -7.23 -12.59
N LEU A 11 -4.64 -8.11 -11.86
CA LEU A 11 -3.22 -8.44 -12.08
C LEU A 11 -2.96 -8.98 -13.49
N LYS A 12 -3.73 -9.98 -13.93
CA LYS A 12 -3.60 -10.59 -15.27
C LYS A 12 -3.85 -9.61 -16.41
N LEU A 13 -4.78 -8.69 -16.21
CA LEU A 13 -5.15 -7.67 -17.20
C LEU A 13 -4.25 -6.43 -17.15
N GLY A 14 -3.39 -6.28 -16.15
CA GLY A 14 -2.53 -5.10 -16.02
C GLY A 14 -3.21 -3.89 -15.40
N HIS A 15 -4.33 -4.08 -14.70
CA HIS A 15 -5.16 -3.05 -14.09
C HIS A 15 -5.10 -3.06 -12.57
N TRP A 16 -4.06 -3.67 -11.98
CA TRP A 16 -3.99 -3.84 -10.53
C TRP A 16 -3.67 -2.53 -9.81
N PHE A 17 -4.49 -2.20 -8.81
CA PHE A 17 -4.34 -1.05 -7.93
C PHE A 17 -4.18 -1.52 -6.48
N LYS A 18 -3.08 -1.13 -5.85
CA LYS A 18 -2.80 -1.36 -4.43
C LYS A 18 -2.76 -0.04 -3.67
N LEU A 19 -3.50 0.07 -2.58
CA LEU A 19 -3.29 1.13 -1.58
C LEU A 19 -2.27 0.64 -0.55
N ILE A 20 -1.26 1.46 -0.24
CA ILE A 20 -0.34 1.25 0.88
C ILE A 20 -0.70 2.26 1.98
N CYS A 21 -1.33 1.79 3.06
CA CYS A 21 -1.57 2.61 4.25
C CYS A 21 -0.25 2.93 4.98
N GLY A 22 0.70 2.01 4.96
CA GLY A 22 2.05 2.18 5.49
C GLY A 22 2.42 1.08 6.48
N ALA A 23 3.60 0.50 6.30
CA ALA A 23 4.07 -0.64 7.09
C ALA A 23 4.20 -0.38 8.60
N SER A 24 4.35 0.89 8.99
CA SER A 24 4.39 1.35 10.37
C SER A 24 3.25 2.30 10.74
N PHE A 25 2.26 2.50 9.86
CA PHE A 25 1.17 3.45 10.12
C PHE A 25 0.06 2.78 10.95
N GLN A 26 -0.09 3.21 12.21
CA GLN A 26 -0.96 2.57 13.21
C GLN A 26 -2.13 3.49 13.65
N HIS A 27 -2.37 4.57 12.92
CA HIS A 27 -3.52 5.45 13.16
C HIS A 27 -4.82 4.76 12.70
N LEU A 28 -5.47 4.03 13.60
CA LEU A 28 -6.65 3.20 13.28
C LEU A 28 -7.78 3.98 12.57
N PRO A 29 -8.20 5.19 13.03
CA PRO A 29 -9.21 5.96 12.30
C PRO A 29 -8.85 6.25 10.85
N ALA A 30 -7.61 6.72 10.59
CA ALA A 30 -7.15 7.02 9.24
C ALA A 30 -7.06 5.75 8.38
N VAL A 31 -6.52 4.64 8.92
CA VAL A 31 -6.47 3.35 8.21
C VAL A 31 -7.87 2.87 7.82
N ARG A 32 -8.84 2.97 8.74
CA ARG A 32 -10.23 2.62 8.49
C ARG A 32 -10.81 3.44 7.33
N SER A 33 -10.70 4.77 7.41
CA SER A 33 -11.24 5.70 6.41
C SER A 33 -10.59 5.53 5.04
N LEU A 34 -9.25 5.36 5.00
CA LEU A 34 -8.50 5.07 3.78
C LEU A 34 -8.96 3.75 3.15
N THR A 35 -9.06 2.69 3.96
CA THR A 35 -9.53 1.37 3.51
C THR A 35 -10.92 1.46 2.90
N LEU A 36 -11.86 2.13 3.59
CA LEU A 36 -13.24 2.28 3.11
C LEU A 36 -13.29 3.04 1.77
N ALA A 37 -12.69 4.22 1.71
CA ALA A 37 -12.76 5.08 0.53
C ALA A 37 -12.13 4.43 -0.71
N TYR A 38 -10.93 3.85 -0.58
CA TYR A 38 -10.26 3.18 -1.70
C TYR A 38 -10.91 1.85 -2.08
N THR A 39 -11.53 1.13 -1.14
CA THR A 39 -12.31 -0.06 -1.47
C THR A 39 -13.51 0.31 -2.33
N LEU A 40 -14.31 1.29 -1.91
CA LEU A 40 -15.47 1.78 -2.68
C LEU A 40 -15.06 2.36 -4.04
N ALA A 41 -13.87 2.97 -4.13
CA ALA A 41 -13.31 3.45 -5.39
C ALA A 41 -12.89 2.34 -6.37
N GLY A 42 -12.66 1.11 -5.88
CA GLY A 42 -12.30 -0.07 -6.68
C GLY A 42 -10.83 -0.51 -6.59
N ALA A 43 -10.16 -0.29 -5.45
CA ALA A 43 -8.84 -0.88 -5.19
C ALA A 43 -8.90 -2.43 -5.20
N ASP A 44 -7.82 -3.08 -5.61
CA ASP A 44 -7.71 -4.56 -5.59
C ASP A 44 -7.01 -5.08 -4.34
N CYS A 45 -6.22 -4.24 -3.68
CA CYS A 45 -5.47 -4.60 -2.49
C CYS A 45 -5.30 -3.41 -1.56
N ILE A 46 -5.48 -3.69 -0.26
CA ILE A 46 -5.23 -2.75 0.83
C ILE A 46 -4.11 -3.32 1.67
N ASP A 47 -2.99 -2.61 1.73
CA ASP A 47 -1.79 -3.01 2.46
C ASP A 47 -1.59 -2.18 3.71
N VAL A 48 -1.51 -2.86 4.85
CA VAL A 48 -1.48 -2.28 6.18
C VAL A 48 -0.30 -2.79 7.00
N ALA A 49 -0.01 -2.10 8.11
CA ALA A 49 0.95 -2.58 9.09
C ALA A 49 0.58 -3.98 9.59
N ALA A 50 1.58 -4.82 9.83
CA ALA A 50 1.43 -6.15 10.40
C ALA A 50 1.10 -6.10 11.91
N ASP A 51 -0.04 -5.50 12.23
CA ASP A 51 -0.54 -5.23 13.58
C ASP A 51 -2.02 -5.67 13.67
N PRO A 52 -2.39 -6.54 14.63
CA PRO A 52 -3.76 -7.06 14.73
C PRO A 52 -4.85 -5.99 14.83
N ALA A 53 -4.58 -4.87 15.51
CA ALA A 53 -5.57 -3.79 15.64
C ALA A 53 -5.77 -3.05 14.31
N VAL A 54 -4.67 -2.85 13.56
CA VAL A 54 -4.70 -2.24 12.22
C VAL A 54 -5.46 -3.14 11.24
N ILE A 55 -5.18 -4.45 11.27
CA ILE A 55 -5.86 -5.46 10.45
C ILE A 55 -7.36 -5.47 10.77
N ALA A 56 -7.74 -5.50 12.05
CA ALA A 56 -9.15 -5.49 12.46
C ALA A 56 -9.87 -4.20 12.01
N ALA A 57 -9.21 -3.04 12.10
CA ALA A 57 -9.77 -1.78 11.62
C ALA A 57 -10.03 -1.79 10.11
N ALA A 58 -9.11 -2.35 9.32
CA ALA A 58 -9.26 -2.53 7.88
C ALA A 58 -10.39 -3.53 7.55
N GLN A 59 -10.43 -4.70 8.18
CA GLN A 59 -11.49 -5.70 7.99
C GLN A 59 -12.88 -5.12 8.28
N ALA A 60 -13.02 -4.35 9.36
CA ALA A 60 -14.28 -3.71 9.69
C ALA A 60 -14.67 -2.60 8.67
N ALA A 61 -13.71 -1.97 7.98
CA ALA A 61 -14.00 -1.05 6.88
C ALA A 61 -14.42 -1.80 5.60
N LEU A 62 -13.79 -2.94 5.30
CA LEU A 62 -14.18 -3.79 4.17
C LEU A 62 -15.62 -4.31 4.31
N GLN A 63 -16.03 -4.66 5.54
CA GLN A 63 -17.41 -5.06 5.82
C GLN A 63 -18.39 -3.92 5.56
N VAL A 64 -18.09 -2.69 6.00
CA VAL A 64 -18.92 -1.51 5.71
C VAL A 64 -18.96 -1.22 4.20
N ALA A 65 -17.84 -1.37 3.50
CA ALA A 65 -17.80 -1.17 2.05
C ALA A 65 -18.74 -2.15 1.33
N LYS A 66 -18.83 -3.40 1.80
CA LYS A 66 -19.77 -4.40 1.28
C LYS A 66 -21.22 -3.95 1.43
N ASP A 67 -21.57 -3.36 2.56
CA ASP A 67 -22.94 -2.87 2.81
C ASP A 67 -23.27 -1.65 1.93
N LEU A 68 -22.27 -0.83 1.58
CA LEU A 68 -22.37 0.34 0.72
C LEU A 68 -22.17 0.04 -0.78
N ALA A 69 -22.03 -1.23 -1.18
CA ALA A 69 -21.67 -1.60 -2.54
C ALA A 69 -22.68 -1.11 -3.59
N ARG A 70 -23.98 -1.21 -3.29
CA ARG A 70 -25.04 -0.77 -4.20
C ARG A 70 -24.99 0.74 -4.41
N ASP A 71 -24.88 1.50 -3.33
CA ASP A 71 -24.84 2.96 -3.38
C ASP A 71 -23.60 3.45 -4.14
N ALA A 72 -22.47 2.76 -3.99
CA ALA A 72 -21.27 3.04 -4.77
C ALA A 72 -21.47 2.80 -6.27
N GLN A 73 -22.14 1.70 -6.64
CA GLN A 73 -22.46 1.38 -8.04
C GLN A 73 -23.44 2.38 -8.66
N GLU A 74 -24.49 2.76 -7.93
CA GLU A 74 -25.47 3.77 -8.37
C GLU A 74 -24.80 5.13 -8.62
N ARG A 75 -23.70 5.42 -7.91
CA ARG A 75 -22.87 6.62 -8.09
C ARG A 75 -21.77 6.47 -9.16
N GLY A 76 -21.64 5.30 -9.79
CA GLY A 76 -20.67 5.04 -10.86
C GLY A 76 -19.26 4.67 -10.38
N PHE A 77 -19.07 4.30 -9.12
CA PHE A 77 -17.76 3.87 -8.61
C PHE A 77 -17.45 2.40 -8.93
N GLY A 78 -16.17 2.06 -8.89
CA GLY A 78 -15.65 0.77 -9.39
C GLY A 78 -15.92 -0.46 -8.52
N TYR A 79 -16.47 -0.31 -7.31
CA TYR A 79 -16.64 -1.42 -6.37
C TYR A 79 -17.86 -2.28 -6.67
N LYS A 80 -17.63 -3.55 -6.99
CA LYS A 80 -18.68 -4.51 -7.38
C LYS A 80 -19.16 -5.43 -6.24
N GLY A 81 -18.71 -5.17 -5.01
CA GLY A 81 -19.04 -5.99 -3.83
C GLY A 81 -18.04 -7.10 -3.51
N ASN A 82 -17.00 -7.29 -4.33
CA ASN A 82 -15.90 -8.21 -4.03
C ASN A 82 -14.79 -7.46 -3.30
N PRO A 83 -14.42 -7.89 -2.08
CA PRO A 83 -13.43 -7.16 -1.30
C PRO A 83 -12.04 -7.21 -1.98
N PRO A 84 -11.24 -6.14 -1.88
CA PRO A 84 -9.82 -6.20 -2.17
C PRO A 84 -9.12 -7.21 -1.26
N PHE A 85 -7.96 -7.67 -1.69
CA PHE A 85 -7.06 -8.44 -0.83
C PHE A 85 -6.54 -7.60 0.31
N LEU A 86 -6.65 -8.11 1.54
CA LEU A 86 -5.99 -7.53 2.70
C LEU A 86 -4.55 -8.04 2.77
N MET A 87 -3.60 -7.14 2.60
CA MET A 87 -2.17 -7.40 2.63
C MET A 87 -1.54 -6.81 3.89
N VAL A 88 -0.51 -7.48 4.39
CA VAL A 88 0.35 -6.98 5.47
C VAL A 88 1.79 -6.86 5.02
N SER A 89 2.46 -5.81 5.49
CA SER A 89 3.87 -5.57 5.22
C SER A 89 4.78 -6.12 6.33
N LEU A 90 5.79 -6.90 5.96
CA LEU A 90 6.83 -7.45 6.82
C LEU A 90 8.22 -7.05 6.29
N ASN A 91 9.23 -7.01 7.16
CA ASN A 91 10.62 -6.74 6.80
C ASN A 91 11.57 -7.84 7.24
N ASP A 92 12.60 -8.09 6.43
CA ASP A 92 13.67 -9.05 6.74
C ASP A 92 14.78 -8.47 7.67
N GLY A 93 14.74 -7.18 7.95
CA GLY A 93 15.68 -6.47 8.82
C GLY A 93 15.42 -4.97 8.85
N GLU A 94 16.41 -4.16 9.23
CA GLU A 94 16.25 -2.70 9.26
C GLU A 94 15.77 -2.16 7.90
N ASP A 95 14.68 -1.40 7.94
CA ASP A 95 14.01 -0.93 6.74
C ASP A 95 13.39 0.47 6.97
N PRO A 96 13.54 1.44 6.04
CA PRO A 96 13.00 2.79 6.19
C PRO A 96 11.46 2.90 6.29
N HIS A 97 10.70 1.90 5.87
CA HIS A 97 9.23 1.86 6.01
C HIS A 97 8.81 1.48 7.43
N PHE A 98 9.73 0.88 8.19
CA PHE A 98 9.55 0.38 9.56
C PHE A 98 10.29 1.26 10.56
N ARG A 99 10.39 2.57 10.31
CA ARG A 99 10.97 3.53 11.26
C ARG A 99 9.96 4.59 11.64
N LYS A 100 10.15 5.20 12.80
CA LYS A 100 9.38 6.38 13.24
C LYS A 100 10.35 7.48 13.63
N ALA A 101 9.89 8.72 13.52
CA ALA A 101 10.63 9.86 14.03
C ALA A 101 10.46 9.93 15.55
N GLU A 102 11.50 10.34 16.26
CA GLU A 102 11.49 10.59 17.71
C GLU A 102 12.30 11.84 18.02
N PHE A 103 11.92 12.54 19.09
CA PHE A 103 12.72 13.59 19.72
C PHE A 103 12.25 13.80 21.16
N ASN A 104 13.15 14.30 22.00
CA ASN A 104 12.77 14.76 23.33
C ASN A 104 12.24 16.20 23.23
N SER A 105 10.94 16.39 23.45
CA SER A 105 10.30 17.70 23.34
C SER A 105 10.81 18.73 24.35
N THR A 106 11.32 18.28 25.50
CA THR A 106 11.95 19.17 26.50
C THR A 106 13.27 19.78 26.02
N GLN A 107 13.89 19.19 24.98
CA GLN A 107 15.10 19.72 24.35
C GLN A 107 14.80 20.66 23.18
N CYS A 108 13.53 20.79 22.77
CA CYS A 108 13.12 21.73 21.73
C CYS A 108 12.98 23.14 22.33
N PRO A 109 13.78 24.12 21.88
CA PRO A 109 13.70 25.48 22.42
C PRO A 109 12.30 26.09 22.23
N THR A 110 11.85 26.88 23.21
CA THR A 110 10.52 27.48 23.19
C THR A 110 10.35 28.53 22.08
N ASP A 111 11.45 29.11 21.62
CA ASP A 111 11.53 30.04 20.49
C ASP A 111 11.73 29.35 19.13
N CYS A 112 11.79 28.01 19.10
CA CYS A 112 11.88 27.25 17.86
C CYS A 112 10.67 27.54 16.95
N PRO A 113 10.89 27.85 15.66
CA PRO A 113 9.79 28.07 14.71
C PRO A 113 9.03 26.78 14.34
N ARG A 114 9.51 25.62 14.81
CA ARG A 114 8.91 24.28 14.63
C ARG A 114 8.51 23.96 13.18
N PRO A 115 9.44 24.09 12.20
CA PRO A 115 9.14 23.74 10.80
C PRO A 115 8.78 22.26 10.63
N CYS A 116 9.24 21.39 11.54
CA CYS A 116 8.95 19.97 11.57
C CYS A 116 7.44 19.65 11.71
N GLU A 117 6.69 20.47 12.45
CA GLU A 117 5.24 20.33 12.62
C GLU A 117 4.52 20.57 11.28
N ARG A 118 4.83 21.69 10.61
CA ARG A 118 4.20 22.10 9.36
C ARG A 118 4.52 21.19 8.18
N ILE A 119 5.75 20.66 8.12
CA ILE A 119 6.16 19.78 7.02
C ILE A 119 5.66 18.35 7.20
N CYS A 120 5.19 17.96 8.39
CA CYS A 120 4.79 16.60 8.68
C CYS A 120 3.45 16.27 7.98
N PRO A 121 3.46 15.43 6.93
CA PRO A 121 2.24 15.15 6.17
C PRO A 121 1.22 14.30 6.96
N ALA A 122 1.65 13.66 8.05
CA ALA A 122 0.78 12.89 8.93
C ALA A 122 0.29 13.69 10.14
N GLN A 123 0.71 14.96 10.25
CA GLN A 123 0.48 15.79 11.45
C GLN A 123 0.87 15.06 12.75
N ALA A 124 1.93 14.25 12.68
CA ALA A 124 2.35 13.40 13.78
C ALA A 124 3.22 14.13 14.80
N ILE A 125 3.61 15.37 14.55
CA ILE A 125 4.42 16.17 15.47
C ILE A 125 3.49 17.23 16.05
N VAL A 126 3.30 17.20 17.36
CA VAL A 126 2.41 18.11 18.08
C VAL A 126 3.18 18.81 19.20
N PHE A 127 2.82 20.06 19.45
CA PHE A 127 3.28 20.80 20.62
C PHE A 127 2.09 21.38 21.38
N ASN A 128 2.13 21.34 22.71
CA ASN A 128 1.09 21.89 23.58
C ASN A 128 -0.31 21.33 23.27
N SER A 129 -0.42 20.01 23.05
CA SER A 129 -1.73 19.37 22.82
C SER A 129 -2.60 19.53 24.08
N ILE A 130 -3.68 20.31 23.96
CA ILE A 130 -4.61 20.61 25.08
C ILE A 130 -5.28 19.35 25.60
N LYS A 131 -5.47 18.32 24.76
CA LYS A 131 -6.14 17.07 25.14
C LYS A 131 -5.26 16.15 26.01
N GLU A 132 -3.93 16.20 25.84
CA GLU A 132 -3.02 15.16 26.35
C GLU A 132 -1.86 15.70 27.18
N ASP A 133 -1.74 17.02 27.36
CA ASP A 133 -0.55 17.68 27.94
C ASP A 133 0.75 17.14 27.33
N PHE A 134 0.71 16.93 26.01
CA PHE A 134 1.73 16.21 25.26
C PHE A 134 2.39 17.13 24.22
N SER A 135 3.71 17.01 24.14
CA SER A 135 4.53 17.56 23.07
C SER A 135 5.51 16.49 22.61
N GLY A 136 5.59 16.22 21.31
CA GLY A 136 6.41 15.15 20.79
C GLY A 136 5.87 14.58 19.47
N VAL A 137 6.30 13.37 19.15
CA VAL A 137 5.78 12.60 18.02
C VAL A 137 4.66 11.67 18.51
N VAL A 138 3.47 11.81 17.94
CA VAL A 138 2.39 10.83 18.09
C VAL A 138 2.74 9.61 17.24
N ALA A 139 3.23 8.56 17.90
CA ALA A 139 3.86 7.42 17.26
C ALA A 139 2.93 6.74 16.24
N GLU A 140 1.65 6.62 16.55
CA GLU A 140 0.63 5.94 15.74
C GLU A 140 0.41 6.65 14.39
N LYS A 141 0.48 7.99 14.39
CA LYS A 141 0.37 8.81 13.18
C LYS A 141 1.67 8.83 12.37
N CYS A 142 2.83 8.65 13.02
CA CYS A 142 4.11 8.69 12.33
C CYS A 142 4.34 7.43 11.50
N TYR A 143 4.44 7.60 10.17
CA TYR A 143 4.80 6.51 9.26
C TYR A 143 6.27 6.57 8.79
N GLY A 144 7.13 7.42 9.37
CA GLY A 144 8.57 7.36 9.11
C GLY A 144 9.11 8.04 7.85
N CYS A 145 8.37 8.98 7.25
CA CYS A 145 8.83 9.68 6.02
C CYS A 145 10.15 10.46 6.18
N GLY A 146 10.52 10.84 7.42
CA GLY A 146 11.77 11.53 7.71
C GLY A 146 11.84 13.00 7.27
N ARG A 147 10.75 13.60 6.76
CA ARG A 147 10.70 15.01 6.32
C ARG A 147 11.03 16.02 7.41
N CYS A 148 10.73 15.67 8.65
CA CYS A 148 10.99 16.49 9.82
C CYS A 148 12.47 16.60 10.17
N ILE A 149 13.30 15.61 9.80
CA ILE A 149 14.71 15.52 10.19
C ILE A 149 15.53 16.66 9.57
N PRO A 150 15.61 16.82 8.22
CA PRO A 150 16.49 17.82 7.62
C PRO A 150 16.03 19.27 7.85
N VAL A 151 14.80 19.49 8.32
CA VAL A 151 14.28 20.84 8.58
C VAL A 151 14.41 21.25 10.05
N CYS A 152 14.80 20.35 10.95
CA CYS A 152 14.96 20.69 12.35
C CYS A 152 16.19 21.60 12.53
N PRO A 153 16.03 22.87 12.97
CA PRO A 153 17.15 23.79 13.09
C PRO A 153 18.13 23.42 14.20
N TYR A 154 17.72 22.54 15.12
CA TYR A 154 18.49 22.11 16.28
C TYR A 154 18.99 20.66 16.16
N ASP A 155 18.67 19.97 15.05
CA ASP A 155 19.10 18.59 14.78
C ASP A 155 18.78 17.57 15.90
N ILE A 156 17.63 17.74 16.56
CA ILE A 156 17.20 16.87 17.68
C ILE A 156 16.24 15.75 17.28
N ILE A 157 15.85 15.67 16.01
CA ILE A 157 14.91 14.66 15.50
C ILE A 157 15.69 13.53 14.85
N TYR A 158 15.56 12.32 15.40
CA TYR A 158 16.19 11.11 14.88
C TYR A 158 15.13 10.07 14.49
N THR A 159 15.55 8.95 13.88
CA THR A 159 14.66 7.82 13.61
C THR A 159 15.01 6.60 14.43
N ASN A 160 13.98 5.94 14.93
CA ASN A 160 14.08 4.66 15.58
C ASN A 160 13.41 3.58 14.73
N SER A 161 14.06 2.42 14.60
CA SER A 161 13.53 1.29 13.87
C SER A 161 12.47 0.58 14.70
N TYR A 162 11.24 0.62 14.22
CA TYR A 162 10.13 -0.20 14.68
C TYR A 162 10.30 -1.60 14.10
N MET A 163 11.18 -2.40 14.69
CA MET A 163 11.30 -3.81 14.35
C MET A 163 10.42 -4.65 15.27
N SER A 164 9.34 -5.16 14.72
CA SER A 164 8.69 -6.32 15.31
C SER A 164 9.43 -7.56 14.84
N THR A 165 9.92 -8.39 15.76
CA THR A 165 10.65 -9.62 15.41
C THR A 165 9.77 -10.49 14.51
N PRO A 166 10.14 -10.72 13.23
CA PRO A 166 9.21 -11.31 12.28
C PRO A 166 8.74 -12.72 12.64
N GLY A 167 9.59 -13.49 13.34
CA GLY A 167 9.25 -14.83 13.86
C GLY A 167 8.12 -14.82 14.91
N ALA A 168 7.88 -13.69 15.59
CA ALA A 168 6.77 -13.56 16.55
C ALA A 168 5.49 -13.03 15.90
N ILE A 169 5.60 -12.19 14.86
CA ILE A 169 4.46 -11.54 14.22
C ILE A 169 3.81 -12.39 13.14
N ALA A 170 4.59 -13.14 12.35
CA ALA A 170 4.03 -13.91 11.23
C ALA A 170 2.91 -14.87 11.68
N PRO A 171 3.05 -15.71 12.73
CA PRO A 171 1.98 -16.60 13.15
C PRO A 171 0.71 -15.84 13.59
N LEU A 172 0.90 -14.75 14.33
CA LEU A 172 -0.18 -13.91 14.84
C LEU A 172 -0.98 -13.29 13.69
N VAL A 173 -0.30 -12.70 12.72
CA VAL A 173 -0.93 -12.03 11.58
C VAL A 173 -1.55 -13.02 10.59
N MET A 174 -0.96 -14.20 10.40
CA MET A 174 -1.60 -15.22 9.57
C MET A 174 -2.91 -15.72 10.19
N SER A 175 -2.98 -15.79 11.52
CA SER A 175 -4.20 -16.20 12.23
C SER A 175 -5.38 -15.23 12.08
N THR A 176 -5.14 -13.99 11.65
CA THR A 176 -6.22 -12.99 11.42
C THR A 176 -6.90 -13.12 10.06
N GLY A 177 -6.44 -14.05 9.20
CA GLY A 177 -7.05 -14.32 7.89
C GLY A 177 -6.70 -13.28 6.82
N VAL A 178 -5.45 -12.81 6.78
CA VAL A 178 -4.96 -11.95 5.69
C VAL A 178 -4.87 -12.73 4.38
N ASP A 179 -5.12 -12.05 3.25
CA ASP A 179 -5.09 -12.67 1.92
C ASP A 179 -3.68 -12.70 1.31
N ALA A 180 -2.82 -11.77 1.74
CA ALA A 180 -1.54 -11.53 1.10
C ALA A 180 -0.48 -11.01 2.06
N VAL A 181 0.78 -11.18 1.69
CA VAL A 181 1.92 -10.55 2.37
C VAL A 181 2.79 -9.79 1.41
N GLU A 182 3.37 -8.71 1.91
CA GLU A 182 4.51 -8.03 1.33
C GLU A 182 5.74 -8.27 2.22
N ILE A 183 6.84 -8.67 1.59
CA ILE A 183 8.14 -8.83 2.24
C ILE A 183 9.10 -7.76 1.70
N HIS A 184 9.54 -6.86 2.56
CA HIS A 184 10.61 -5.90 2.29
C HIS A 184 11.96 -6.56 2.46
N THR A 185 12.82 -6.35 1.47
CA THR A 185 14.19 -6.86 1.43
C THR A 185 15.09 -5.90 0.66
N LYS A 186 16.40 -6.12 0.71
CA LYS A 186 17.39 -5.39 -0.08
C LYS A 186 18.52 -6.31 -0.52
N VAL A 187 19.23 -5.93 -1.58
CA VAL A 187 20.37 -6.71 -2.07
C VAL A 187 21.37 -6.97 -0.95
N GLY A 188 21.83 -8.23 -0.85
CA GLY A 188 22.77 -8.68 0.17
C GLY A 188 22.12 -9.26 1.44
N ARG A 189 20.79 -9.39 1.50
CA ARG A 189 20.05 -9.92 2.66
C ARG A 189 19.42 -11.31 2.46
N LEU A 190 20.04 -12.16 1.64
CA LEU A 190 19.45 -13.47 1.33
C LEU A 190 19.21 -14.32 2.59
N ALA A 191 20.13 -14.29 3.56
CA ALA A 191 20.02 -15.05 4.80
C ALA A 191 18.92 -14.50 5.73
N GLU A 192 18.77 -13.19 5.82
CA GLU A 192 17.67 -12.52 6.53
C GLU A 192 16.32 -12.87 5.91
N PHE A 193 16.22 -12.78 4.58
CA PHE A 193 15.02 -13.15 3.85
C PHE A 193 14.67 -14.61 4.05
N GLU A 194 15.65 -15.53 3.99
CA GLU A 194 15.42 -16.96 4.23
C GLU A 194 14.86 -17.22 5.63
N ARG A 195 15.42 -16.58 6.67
CA ARG A 195 14.90 -16.70 8.04
C ARG A 195 13.46 -16.22 8.15
N LEU A 196 13.12 -15.12 7.49
CA LEU A 196 11.75 -14.61 7.44
C LEU A 196 10.82 -15.57 6.67
N TRP A 197 11.28 -16.07 5.51
CA TRP A 197 10.52 -16.99 4.69
C TRP A 197 10.25 -18.31 5.40
N GLN A 198 11.20 -18.84 6.20
CA GLN A 198 10.99 -20.01 7.05
C GLN A 198 9.86 -19.79 8.06
N ALA A 199 9.70 -18.56 8.57
CA ALA A 199 8.57 -18.22 9.40
C ALA A 199 7.27 -18.16 8.57
N ILE A 200 7.27 -17.60 7.36
CA ILE A 200 6.03 -17.40 6.58
C ILE A 200 5.55 -18.67 5.83
N SER A 201 6.48 -19.49 5.36
CA SER A 201 6.22 -20.61 4.44
C SER A 201 5.19 -21.64 4.93
N PRO A 202 5.02 -21.94 6.25
CA PRO A 202 3.96 -22.82 6.72
C PRO A 202 2.54 -22.32 6.36
N TRP A 203 2.37 -21.02 6.11
CA TRP A 203 1.10 -20.38 5.77
C TRP A 203 1.00 -20.00 4.29
N ALA A 204 2.07 -20.20 3.49
CA ALA A 204 2.12 -19.75 2.09
C ALA A 204 0.96 -20.29 1.24
N ASP A 205 0.54 -21.54 1.46
CA ASP A 205 -0.59 -22.15 0.73
C ASP A 205 -1.94 -21.46 0.97
N GLN A 206 -2.08 -20.69 2.07
CA GLN A 206 -3.30 -19.95 2.38
C GLN A 206 -3.32 -18.56 1.70
N LEU A 207 -2.14 -18.02 1.42
CA LEU A 207 -1.97 -16.71 0.80
C LEU A 207 -2.31 -16.75 -0.69
N LYS A 208 -3.05 -15.73 -1.13
CA LYS A 208 -3.36 -15.49 -2.54
C LYS A 208 -2.19 -14.82 -3.27
N VAL A 209 -1.47 -13.94 -2.57
CA VAL A 209 -0.36 -13.16 -3.11
C VAL A 209 0.81 -13.12 -2.13
N VAL A 210 2.02 -13.32 -2.64
CA VAL A 210 3.28 -12.94 -1.99
C VAL A 210 3.91 -11.84 -2.84
N ALA A 211 4.06 -10.65 -2.26
CA ALA A 211 4.77 -9.53 -2.87
C ALA A 211 6.18 -9.42 -2.27
N ILE A 212 7.20 -9.33 -3.11
CA ILE A 212 8.57 -9.04 -2.69
C ILE A 212 8.89 -7.62 -3.10
N SER A 213 9.09 -6.75 -2.10
CA SER A 213 9.44 -5.34 -2.27
C SER A 213 10.95 -5.19 -2.14
N CYS A 214 11.61 -4.75 -3.22
CA CYS A 214 13.05 -4.55 -3.25
C CYS A 214 13.39 -3.21 -3.93
N PRO A 215 14.24 -2.37 -3.32
CA PRO A 215 14.76 -1.19 -3.97
C PRO A 215 15.83 -1.53 -5.01
N ASP A 216 16.25 -0.53 -5.79
CA ASP A 216 17.35 -0.70 -6.73
C ASP A 216 18.69 -0.95 -6.01
N GLY A 217 19.59 -1.68 -6.67
CA GLY A 217 20.90 -2.02 -6.15
C GLY A 217 21.80 -2.68 -7.19
N GLU A 218 23.11 -2.65 -6.93
CA GLU A 218 24.08 -3.47 -7.67
C GLU A 218 23.78 -4.95 -7.45
N GLY A 219 23.79 -5.78 -8.50
CA GLY A 219 23.48 -7.20 -8.40
C GLY A 219 22.00 -7.55 -8.15
N MET A 220 21.08 -6.57 -8.21
CA MET A 220 19.66 -6.78 -7.91
C MET A 220 19.00 -7.91 -8.72
N THR A 221 19.30 -8.03 -10.01
CA THR A 221 18.71 -9.08 -10.86
C THR A 221 19.07 -10.48 -10.38
N ASP A 222 20.34 -10.72 -10.03
CA ASP A 222 20.79 -11.99 -9.49
C ASP A 222 20.20 -12.25 -8.11
N TYR A 223 20.07 -11.19 -7.29
CA TYR A 223 19.42 -11.28 -5.99
C TYR A 223 17.96 -11.70 -6.10
N LEU A 224 17.15 -11.05 -6.95
CA LEU A 224 15.75 -11.41 -7.16
C LEU A 224 15.60 -12.84 -7.71
N LYS A 225 16.54 -13.29 -8.56
CA LYS A 225 16.58 -14.68 -9.01
C LYS A 225 16.84 -15.66 -7.86
N ALA A 226 17.80 -15.37 -6.99
CA ALA A 226 18.07 -16.18 -5.80
C ALA A 226 16.85 -16.26 -4.86
N LEU A 227 16.13 -15.15 -4.68
CA LEU A 227 14.88 -15.13 -3.92
C LEU A 227 13.80 -16.02 -4.57
N TYR A 228 13.66 -15.95 -5.89
CA TYR A 228 12.72 -16.80 -6.63
C TYR A 228 13.02 -18.28 -6.44
N ASP A 229 14.28 -18.68 -6.59
CA ASP A 229 14.72 -20.07 -6.42
C ASP A 229 14.47 -20.56 -4.99
N LEU A 230 14.65 -19.68 -3.99
CA LEU A 230 14.45 -19.99 -2.57
C LEU A 230 12.97 -20.24 -2.20
N ILE A 231 12.04 -19.47 -2.76
CA ILE A 231 10.61 -19.56 -2.41
C ILE A 231 9.84 -20.58 -3.25
N THR A 232 10.45 -21.11 -4.31
CA THR A 232 9.82 -22.04 -5.24
C THR A 232 9.93 -23.49 -4.71
N PRO A 233 8.87 -24.32 -4.82
CA PRO A 233 7.58 -24.06 -5.47
C PRO A 233 6.64 -23.18 -4.64
N LEU A 234 6.08 -22.15 -5.28
CA LEU A 234 5.08 -21.26 -4.69
C LEU A 234 3.73 -21.44 -5.39
N LYS A 235 2.67 -21.73 -4.62
CA LYS A 235 1.29 -21.82 -5.16
C LYS A 235 0.61 -20.46 -5.30
N SER A 236 0.99 -19.51 -4.45
CA SER A 236 0.47 -18.14 -4.46
C SER A 236 0.95 -17.36 -5.68
N THR A 237 0.23 -16.29 -6.02
CA THR A 237 0.69 -15.34 -7.04
C THR A 237 1.88 -14.53 -6.53
N LEU A 238 2.96 -14.47 -7.31
CA LEU A 238 4.14 -13.66 -7.00
C LEU A 238 4.05 -12.28 -7.64
N ILE A 239 4.31 -11.24 -6.84
CA ILE A 239 4.48 -9.86 -7.31
C ILE A 239 5.88 -9.36 -6.96
N TRP A 240 6.62 -8.90 -7.95
CA TRP A 240 7.82 -8.10 -7.76
C TRP A 240 7.41 -6.64 -7.63
N GLN A 241 7.40 -6.14 -6.39
CA GLN A 241 7.14 -4.73 -6.11
C GLN A 241 8.46 -3.95 -6.21
N THR A 242 8.52 -2.98 -7.13
CA THR A 242 9.70 -2.14 -7.31
C THR A 242 9.62 -0.93 -6.37
N ASP A 243 10.46 -0.89 -5.34
CA ASP A 243 10.49 0.24 -4.42
C ASP A 243 11.44 1.34 -4.92
N GLY A 244 10.95 2.15 -5.87
CA GLY A 244 11.81 3.06 -6.65
C GLY A 244 12.43 4.21 -5.85
N ARG A 245 11.59 5.07 -5.27
CA ARG A 245 11.99 6.18 -4.40
C ARG A 245 11.23 6.12 -3.08
N SER A 246 11.65 5.18 -2.23
CA SER A 246 11.08 4.89 -0.92
C SER A 246 10.92 6.15 -0.07
N MET A 247 9.80 6.26 0.64
CA MET A 247 9.59 7.19 1.76
C MET A 247 9.83 8.68 1.52
N SER A 248 10.04 9.14 0.28
CA SER A 248 10.36 10.55 -0.02
C SER A 248 9.24 11.53 0.36
N GLY A 249 7.99 11.03 0.38
CA GLY A 249 6.76 11.85 0.50
C GLY A 249 6.63 12.91 -0.61
N ASP A 250 7.54 12.92 -1.57
CA ASP A 250 7.60 13.86 -2.67
C ASP A 250 6.57 13.42 -3.69
N ILE A 251 5.70 14.35 -4.06
CA ILE A 251 4.57 14.13 -4.97
C ILE A 251 4.82 14.73 -6.36
N GLY A 252 6.04 15.25 -6.59
CA GLY A 252 6.47 15.79 -7.87
C GLY A 252 6.58 14.73 -8.97
N ASP A 253 6.73 15.19 -10.21
CA ASP A 253 6.88 14.35 -11.40
C ASP A 253 8.17 13.50 -11.40
N GLY A 254 9.26 14.03 -10.85
CA GLY A 254 10.57 13.36 -10.80
C GLY A 254 10.60 12.05 -10.01
N THR A 255 9.67 11.84 -9.07
CA THR A 255 9.58 10.60 -8.27
C THR A 255 9.06 9.43 -9.10
N THR A 256 8.13 9.70 -10.02
CA THR A 256 7.60 8.69 -10.97
C THR A 256 8.70 8.12 -11.85
N ILE A 257 9.72 8.92 -12.24
CA ILE A 257 10.79 8.47 -13.14
C ILE A 257 11.61 7.34 -12.51
N ALA A 258 11.94 7.44 -11.22
CA ALA A 258 12.72 6.42 -10.51
C ALA A 258 11.93 5.10 -10.43
N ALA A 259 10.65 5.17 -10.07
CA ALA A 259 9.76 4.00 -10.03
C ALA A 259 9.68 3.30 -11.39
N VAL A 260 9.45 4.06 -12.47
CA VAL A 260 9.33 3.51 -13.83
C VAL A 260 10.65 2.86 -14.29
N LYS A 261 11.80 3.51 -14.05
CA LYS A 261 13.11 2.94 -14.42
C LYS A 261 13.39 1.61 -13.70
N LEU A 262 13.08 1.53 -12.41
CA LEU A 262 13.25 0.29 -11.66
C LEU A 262 12.31 -0.79 -12.17
N GLY A 263 11.05 -0.45 -12.48
CA GLY A 263 10.10 -1.35 -13.14
C GLY A 263 10.63 -1.93 -14.44
N GLN A 264 11.20 -1.10 -15.31
CA GLN A 264 11.81 -1.56 -16.57
C GLN A 264 13.00 -2.49 -16.33
N LYS A 265 13.84 -2.22 -15.32
CA LYS A 265 14.95 -3.09 -14.93
C LYS A 265 14.46 -4.47 -14.49
N VAL A 266 13.39 -4.53 -13.70
CA VAL A 266 12.79 -5.80 -13.25
C VAL A 266 12.12 -6.55 -14.40
N LEU A 267 11.41 -5.87 -15.31
CA LEU A 267 10.86 -6.49 -16.52
C LEU A 267 11.97 -7.10 -17.39
N ALA A 268 13.08 -6.40 -17.56
CA ALA A 268 14.23 -6.87 -18.33
C ALA A 268 14.90 -8.12 -17.72
N ALA A 269 14.76 -8.35 -16.41
CA ALA A 269 15.25 -9.55 -15.73
C ALA A 269 14.47 -10.81 -16.12
N LYS A 270 13.26 -10.68 -16.68
CA LYS A 270 12.42 -11.79 -17.17
C LYS A 270 12.15 -12.88 -16.12
N LEU A 271 12.03 -12.48 -14.85
CA LEU A 271 11.69 -13.40 -13.76
C LEU A 271 10.19 -13.78 -13.81
N PRO A 272 9.83 -15.01 -13.43
CA PRO A 272 8.42 -15.38 -13.28
C PRO A 272 7.72 -14.51 -12.22
N GLY A 273 6.44 -14.21 -12.44
CA GLY A 273 5.64 -13.33 -11.58
C GLY A 273 5.23 -12.02 -12.24
N TYR A 274 4.44 -11.21 -11.55
CA TYR A 274 3.96 -9.92 -12.03
C TYR A 274 4.86 -8.78 -11.53
N VAL A 275 4.95 -7.67 -12.27
CA VAL A 275 5.72 -6.49 -11.84
C VAL A 275 4.76 -5.37 -11.45
N GLN A 276 4.93 -4.84 -10.25
CA GLN A 276 4.16 -3.72 -9.71
C GLN A 276 5.08 -2.55 -9.37
N LEU A 277 4.70 -1.33 -9.79
CA LEU A 277 5.41 -0.14 -9.34
C LEU A 277 5.00 0.28 -7.94
N ALA A 278 5.97 0.66 -7.11
CA ALA A 278 5.80 1.35 -5.84
C ALA A 278 6.93 2.38 -5.66
N GLY A 279 6.95 3.08 -4.52
CA GLY A 279 8.02 4.02 -4.18
C GLY A 279 8.12 5.19 -5.16
N GLY A 280 7.37 6.28 -4.92
CA GLY A 280 7.37 7.47 -5.79
C GLY A 280 6.26 7.50 -6.85
N THR A 281 5.24 6.66 -6.70
CA THR A 281 4.04 6.63 -7.55
C THR A 281 3.07 7.76 -7.17
N ASN A 282 2.46 8.39 -8.17
CA ASN A 282 1.52 9.52 -8.03
C ASN A 282 0.64 9.67 -9.29
N ARG A 283 -0.15 10.76 -9.38
CA ARG A 283 -1.05 11.03 -10.53
C ARG A 283 -0.39 11.02 -11.92
N TYR A 284 0.94 11.18 -12.00
CA TYR A 284 1.66 11.16 -13.28
C TYR A 284 2.10 9.75 -13.70
N THR A 285 2.03 8.76 -12.81
CA THR A 285 2.55 7.40 -13.05
C THR A 285 1.80 6.70 -14.17
N VAL A 286 0.46 6.64 -14.13
CA VAL A 286 -0.31 5.98 -15.19
C VAL A 286 -0.15 6.69 -16.54
N PRO A 287 -0.31 8.03 -16.67
CA PRO A 287 -0.04 8.72 -17.93
C PRO A 287 1.35 8.43 -18.50
N LYS A 288 2.37 8.38 -17.63
CA LYS A 288 3.74 8.09 -18.04
C LYS A 288 3.90 6.66 -18.57
N LEU A 289 3.32 5.67 -17.89
CA LEU A 289 3.36 4.29 -18.35
C LEU A 289 2.64 4.09 -19.68
N LYS A 290 1.48 4.75 -19.87
CA LYS A 290 0.75 4.77 -21.15
C LYS A 290 1.61 5.36 -22.27
N ALA A 291 2.21 6.53 -22.03
CA ALA A 291 3.07 7.19 -23.02
C ALA A 291 4.32 6.38 -23.38
N MET A 292 4.74 5.44 -22.52
CA MET A 292 5.89 4.57 -22.74
C MET A 292 5.51 3.16 -23.25
N GLY A 293 4.22 2.86 -23.45
CA GLY A 293 3.77 1.53 -23.85
C GLY A 293 4.09 0.44 -22.81
N LEU A 294 4.16 0.80 -21.53
CA LEU A 294 4.54 -0.12 -20.44
C LEU A 294 3.32 -0.76 -19.73
N LEU A 295 2.10 -0.33 -20.06
CA LEU A 295 0.87 -1.02 -19.64
C LEU A 295 0.46 -2.01 -20.72
N LYS A 296 -0.23 -3.08 -20.29
CA LYS A 296 -0.81 -4.05 -21.22
C LYS A 296 -1.90 -3.36 -22.06
N GLU A 297 -1.81 -3.49 -23.38
CA GLU A 297 -2.90 -3.07 -24.25
C GLU A 297 -4.06 -4.04 -24.10
N ALA A 298 -5.29 -3.54 -24.11
CA ALA A 298 -6.45 -4.40 -24.26
C ALA A 298 -6.31 -5.06 -25.64
N GLU A 299 -6.14 -6.37 -25.68
CA GLU A 299 -6.26 -7.10 -26.94
C GLU A 299 -7.65 -6.78 -27.51
N GLU A 300 -7.71 -5.99 -28.57
CA GLU A 300 -8.92 -5.88 -29.38
C GLU A 300 -9.27 -7.32 -29.75
N GLN A 301 -10.44 -7.80 -29.30
CA GLN A 301 -11.00 -9.06 -29.77
C GLN A 301 -11.39 -8.89 -31.24
N GLY A 302 -10.38 -8.87 -32.11
CA GLY A 302 -10.51 -8.96 -33.54
C GLY A 302 -10.89 -10.39 -33.89
N SER A 303 -12.16 -10.58 -34.22
CA SER A 303 -12.73 -11.76 -34.86
C SER A 303 -11.75 -12.48 -35.80
N ARG A 304 -11.15 -13.59 -35.35
CA ARG A 304 -10.80 -14.73 -36.19
C ARG A 304 -11.05 -16.01 -35.41
N GLY A 305 -12.02 -16.78 -35.87
CA GLY A 305 -12.58 -17.91 -35.17
C GLY A 305 -11.66 -19.13 -35.10
N ALA A 306 -11.96 -19.98 -34.10
CA ALA A 306 -12.06 -21.44 -34.14
C ALA A 306 -11.63 -22.04 -32.79
N GLY A 307 -12.55 -22.76 -32.15
CA GLY A 307 -12.24 -23.81 -31.18
C GLY A 307 -12.52 -23.48 -29.72
N GLU A 308 -13.76 -23.72 -29.28
CA GLU A 308 -14.10 -23.86 -27.87
C GLU A 308 -13.23 -24.94 -27.21
N LYS A 309 -12.49 -24.56 -26.17
CA LYS A 309 -12.14 -25.47 -25.07
C LYS A 309 -12.54 -24.80 -23.77
N GLN A 310 -13.56 -25.37 -23.13
CA GLN A 310 -13.89 -25.12 -21.72
C GLN A 310 -12.66 -25.47 -20.87
N GLU A 311 -11.94 -24.46 -20.38
CA GLU A 311 -10.98 -24.66 -19.30
C GLU A 311 -11.71 -24.50 -17.96
N SER A 312 -11.71 -25.59 -17.20
CA SER A 312 -12.18 -25.66 -15.83
C SER A 312 -11.33 -24.76 -14.94
N PHE A 313 -11.98 -24.05 -14.02
CA PHE A 313 -11.36 -23.18 -13.02
C PHE A 313 -10.55 -24.01 -12.00
N SER A 314 -9.31 -24.34 -12.36
CA SER A 314 -8.26 -24.75 -11.44
C SER A 314 -7.47 -23.51 -11.04
N SER A 315 -7.10 -23.41 -9.76
CA SER A 315 -6.20 -22.39 -9.20
C SER A 315 -5.04 -22.09 -10.17
N ALA A 316 -5.08 -20.91 -10.80
CA ALA A 316 -4.19 -20.61 -11.92
C ALA A 316 -2.73 -20.56 -11.43
N PRO A 317 -1.80 -21.32 -12.05
CA PRO A 317 -0.38 -21.26 -11.73
C PRO A 317 0.20 -19.86 -12.01
N LEU A 318 1.32 -19.54 -11.35
CA LEU A 318 2.22 -18.43 -11.70
C LEU A 318 2.35 -18.29 -13.23
N PRO A 319 2.36 -17.07 -13.80
CA PRO A 319 2.65 -16.92 -15.21
C PRO A 319 4.03 -17.54 -15.50
N LEU A 320 4.02 -18.66 -16.24
CA LEU A 320 5.21 -19.39 -16.69
C LEU A 320 6.03 -18.56 -17.70
N CYS A 321 5.41 -17.53 -18.29
CA CYS A 321 6.05 -16.60 -19.20
C CYS A 321 6.50 -15.32 -18.48
N PRO A 322 7.67 -14.76 -18.81
CA PRO A 322 8.16 -13.51 -18.23
C PRO A 322 7.18 -12.35 -18.44
N PRO A 323 7.04 -11.44 -17.45
CA PRO A 323 6.21 -10.26 -17.60
C PRO A 323 6.81 -9.33 -18.66
N SER A 324 5.99 -8.94 -19.64
CA SER A 324 6.35 -7.98 -20.68
C SER A 324 5.87 -6.56 -20.38
N SER A 325 5.01 -6.39 -19.37
CA SER A 325 4.38 -5.12 -19.02
C SER A 325 4.26 -4.96 -17.50
N ILE A 326 4.12 -3.71 -17.04
CA ILE A 326 3.73 -3.42 -15.67
C ILE A 326 2.29 -3.89 -15.45
N SER A 327 2.10 -4.70 -14.42
CA SER A 327 0.82 -5.34 -14.13
C SER A 327 -0.04 -4.54 -13.15
N GLY A 328 0.57 -3.64 -12.40
CA GLY A 328 -0.12 -2.81 -11.41
C GLY A 328 0.72 -1.72 -10.81
N ILE A 329 0.06 -0.88 -10.01
CA ILE A 329 0.68 0.25 -9.31
C ILE A 329 0.18 0.28 -7.87
N ALA A 330 1.12 0.41 -6.94
CA ALA A 330 0.85 0.64 -5.54
C ALA A 330 1.06 2.11 -5.18
N TYR A 331 0.12 2.70 -4.44
CA TYR A 331 0.17 4.10 -4.02
C TYR A 331 0.21 4.21 -2.50
N GLY A 332 1.25 4.86 -1.98
CA GLY A 332 1.44 5.13 -0.56
C GLY A 332 1.15 6.59 -0.19
N SER A 333 2.21 7.37 0.02
CA SER A 333 2.12 8.75 0.52
C SER A 333 1.20 9.65 -0.31
N TYR A 334 1.24 9.55 -1.64
CA TYR A 334 0.36 10.34 -2.51
C TYR A 334 -1.12 10.02 -2.25
N ALA A 335 -1.48 8.74 -2.17
CA ALA A 335 -2.85 8.30 -1.91
C ALA A 335 -3.36 8.74 -0.54
N ARG A 336 -2.50 8.75 0.49
CA ARG A 336 -2.86 9.25 1.83
C ARG A 336 -3.05 10.77 1.85
N VAL A 337 -2.12 11.51 1.25
CA VAL A 337 -2.19 12.98 1.16
C VAL A 337 -3.44 13.41 0.39
N LEU A 338 -3.84 12.66 -0.63
CA LEU A 338 -5.05 12.94 -1.41
C LEU A 338 -6.31 13.00 -0.54
N LEU A 339 -6.40 12.19 0.52
CA LEU A 339 -7.57 12.14 1.42
C LEU A 339 -7.36 12.95 2.71
N SER A 340 -6.16 13.51 2.96
CA SER A 340 -5.85 14.19 4.22
C SER A 340 -6.81 15.33 4.57
N PRO A 341 -7.29 16.18 3.63
CA PRO A 341 -8.22 17.25 3.99
C PRO A 341 -9.55 16.75 4.56
N ILE A 342 -10.00 15.56 4.14
CA ILE A 342 -11.24 14.95 4.65
C ILE A 342 -11.00 14.31 6.02
N LEU A 343 -9.85 13.65 6.20
CA LEU A 343 -9.46 13.09 7.50
C LEU A 343 -9.32 14.19 8.56
N GLU A 344 -8.73 15.34 8.19
CA GLU A 344 -8.63 16.51 9.07
C GLU A 344 -10.01 17.06 9.46
N GLN A 345 -10.97 17.09 8.53
CA GLN A 345 -12.34 17.51 8.84
C GLN A 345 -13.04 16.55 9.81
N LEU A 346 -12.84 15.25 9.66
CA LEU A 346 -13.35 14.25 10.62
C LEU A 346 -12.75 14.44 12.00
N GLU A 347 -11.42 14.59 12.10
CA GLU A 347 -10.73 14.83 13.37
C GLU A 347 -11.20 16.13 14.05
N ASN A 348 -11.41 17.21 13.28
CA ASN A 348 -11.91 18.47 13.82
C ASN A 348 -13.33 18.35 14.40
N LYS A 349 -14.19 17.54 13.77
CA LYS A 349 -15.55 17.27 14.26
C LYS A 349 -15.54 16.51 15.59
N GLU A 350 -14.55 15.64 15.82
CA GLU A 350 -14.37 14.95 17.11
C GLU A 350 -13.99 15.91 18.25
N VAL A 351 -13.34 17.04 17.95
CA VAL A 351 -12.90 18.02 18.95
C VAL A 351 -14.04 18.97 19.37
N SER A 352 -14.95 19.30 18.46
CA SER A 352 -16.03 20.27 18.70
C SER A 352 -17.19 19.74 19.58
N ASN A 353 -17.36 18.42 19.68
CA ASN A 353 -18.39 17.81 20.52
C ASN A 353 -17.88 17.71 21.97
N SER A 354 -18.20 18.70 22.80
CA SER A 354 -17.74 18.94 24.18
C SER A 354 -18.14 17.91 25.25
N THR A 355 -18.47 16.67 24.85
CA THR A 355 -18.66 15.52 25.74
C THR A 355 -17.90 14.34 25.15
N VAL A 356 -16.98 13.75 25.92
CA VAL A 356 -16.13 12.61 25.55
C VAL A 356 -16.93 11.55 24.80
N ARG A 357 -16.92 11.56 23.45
CA ARG A 357 -17.61 10.53 22.64
C ARG A 357 -16.94 10.28 21.30
N ALA A 358 -16.80 8.98 21.04
CA ALA A 358 -16.63 8.22 19.80
C ALA A 358 -15.88 8.92 18.65
N THR A 359 -14.76 8.33 18.25
CA THR A 359 -14.13 8.56 16.93
C THR A 359 -15.21 8.61 15.85
N VAL A 360 -15.31 9.73 15.13
CA VAL A 360 -16.30 9.93 14.07
C VAL A 360 -15.87 9.10 12.88
N ARG A 361 -16.71 8.16 12.47
CA ARG A 361 -16.37 7.27 11.36
C ARG A 361 -16.74 7.93 10.03
N LEU A 362 -15.97 7.67 8.98
CA LEU A 362 -16.22 8.25 7.65
C LEU A 362 -17.62 7.89 7.14
N GLU A 363 -18.07 6.66 7.37
CA GLU A 363 -19.40 6.18 6.96
C GLU A 363 -20.58 6.83 7.70
N GLU A 364 -20.34 7.54 8.80
CA GLU A 364 -21.38 8.28 9.55
C GLU A 364 -21.60 9.69 8.96
N GLU A 365 -20.71 10.13 8.07
CA GLU A 365 -20.67 11.45 7.48
C GLU A 365 -20.83 11.35 5.96
N GLU A 366 -22.07 11.19 5.48
CA GLU A 366 -22.37 10.86 4.08
C GLU A 366 -21.67 11.78 3.06
N VAL A 367 -21.66 13.09 3.31
CA VAL A 367 -21.02 14.07 2.42
C VAL A 367 -19.50 13.82 2.34
N LEU A 368 -18.85 13.62 3.48
CA LEU A 368 -17.39 13.41 3.55
C LEU A 368 -17.00 12.03 2.98
N LEU A 369 -17.83 11.01 3.23
CA LEU A 369 -17.66 9.68 2.65
C LEU A 369 -17.55 9.77 1.13
N TRP A 370 -18.55 10.32 0.46
CA TRP A 370 -18.59 10.31 -1.00
C TRP A 370 -17.57 11.25 -1.62
N GLN A 371 -17.22 12.35 -0.95
CA GLN A 371 -16.06 13.18 -1.34
C GLN A 371 -14.75 12.37 -1.29
N ALA A 372 -14.56 11.55 -0.25
CA ALA A 372 -13.35 10.72 -0.12
C ALA A 372 -13.30 9.63 -1.20
N VAL A 373 -14.45 9.00 -1.50
CA VAL A 373 -14.56 8.01 -2.57
C VAL A 373 -14.30 8.64 -3.94
N GLU A 374 -14.81 9.84 -4.21
CA GLU A 374 -14.58 10.56 -5.47
C GLU A 374 -13.09 10.89 -5.66
N LEU A 375 -12.42 11.41 -4.62
CA LEU A 375 -10.98 11.66 -4.66
C LEU A 375 -10.19 10.37 -4.87
N ALA A 376 -10.49 9.30 -4.12
CA ALA A 376 -9.85 8.00 -4.30
C ALA A 376 -10.08 7.46 -5.72
N HIS A 377 -11.30 7.57 -6.25
CA HIS A 377 -11.68 7.13 -7.58
C HIS A 377 -10.92 7.88 -8.68
N SER A 378 -10.65 9.18 -8.51
CA SER A 378 -9.84 9.97 -9.47
C SER A 378 -8.42 9.41 -9.68
N LEU A 379 -7.91 8.65 -8.71
CA LEU A 379 -6.62 7.97 -8.79
C LEU A 379 -6.77 6.51 -9.25
N VAL A 380 -7.73 5.78 -8.69
CA VAL A 380 -7.99 4.37 -9.03
C VAL A 380 -8.39 4.22 -10.50
N SER A 381 -9.30 5.07 -10.99
CA SER A 381 -9.83 4.99 -12.35
C SER A 381 -8.76 5.11 -13.43
N GLN A 382 -7.61 5.75 -13.15
CA GLN A 382 -6.55 5.94 -14.15
C GLN A 382 -6.05 4.61 -14.71
N ILE A 383 -5.87 3.60 -13.85
CA ILE A 383 -5.41 2.25 -14.24
C ILE A 383 -6.57 1.30 -14.55
N LYS A 384 -7.79 1.60 -14.10
CA LYS A 384 -8.99 0.78 -14.31
C LYS A 384 -9.76 1.09 -15.61
N SER A 385 -9.68 2.33 -16.10
CA SER A 385 -10.51 2.90 -17.19
C SER A 385 -10.29 2.33 -18.59
N HIS A 386 -9.55 1.23 -18.75
CA HIS A 386 -9.54 0.48 -20.01
C HIS A 386 -10.81 -0.38 -20.22
N GLN A 387 -11.82 -0.28 -19.33
CA GLN A 387 -13.10 -0.98 -19.44
C GLN A 387 -14.23 -0.18 -20.14
N GLU A 388 -13.99 1.06 -20.57
CA GLU A 388 -15.06 1.97 -21.05
C GLU A 388 -14.90 2.51 -22.48
N ARG A 389 -14.40 1.71 -23.43
CA ARG A 389 -14.60 2.02 -24.86
C ARG A 389 -15.12 0.84 -25.64
#